data_AF-A0A1V5KJ39-F1
#
_entry.id   AF-A0A1V5KJ39-F1
#
_cell.length_a   1.000
_cell.length_b   1.000
_cell.length_c   1.000
_cell.angle_alpha   90.00
_cell.angle_beta   90.00
_cell.angle_gamma   90.00
#
_symmetry.space_group_name_H-M   'P 1'
#
loop_
_entity.id
_entity.type
_entity.pdbx_description
1 polymer ?
#
loop_
_entity_poly.entity_id
_entity_poly.type
_entity_poly.pdbx_seq_one_letter_code
_entity_poly.pdbx_strand_id
1 'polypeptide(L)' 'MSQSLARIIVHLVFSTKYRKPLIRSEIEKELYAYIVALCAKRDCPVHEIGGMPDHLHICFTLSRTYPFLIWWKR' A
#
# COMPACT_ATOMS: atom_id res chain seq x y z
N MET A 1 -3.94 29.03 16.32
CA MET A 1 -4.62 27.79 15.86
C MET A 1 -3.63 26.65 15.98
N SER A 2 -4.01 25.52 16.60
CA SER A 2 -3.14 24.35 16.69
C SER A 2 -3.11 23.63 15.34
N GLN A 3 -1.94 23.58 14.72
CA GLN A 3 -1.69 22.73 13.56
C GLN A 3 -0.84 21.56 14.06
N SER A 4 -1.34 20.34 13.94
CA SER A 4 -0.48 19.18 14.15
C SER A 4 0.34 18.99 12.87
N LEU A 5 1.64 18.77 12.98
CA LEU A 5 2.52 18.37 11.88
C LEU A 5 2.89 16.91 12.11
N ALA A 6 2.71 16.07 11.10
CA ALA A 6 3.08 14.66 11.19
C ALA A 6 3.47 14.15 9.80
N ARG A 7 4.58 13.41 9.74
CA ARG A 7 5.01 12.68 8.55
C ARG A 7 5.22 11.23 8.95
N ILE A 8 4.19 10.41 8.72
CA ILE A 8 4.20 8.99 9.08
C ILE A 8 4.49 8.22 7.79
N ILE A 9 5.65 7.57 7.74
CA ILE A 9 6.03 6.70 6.62
C ILE A 9 5.84 5.26 7.08
N VAL A 10 5.11 4.48 6.30
CA VAL A 10 4.72 3.11 6.64
C VAL A 10 5.29 2.16 5.60
N HIS A 11 5.95 1.11 6.06
CA HIS A 11 6.26 -0.08 5.26
C HIS A 11 5.18 -1.14 5.53
N LEU A 12 4.24 -1.27 4.59
CA LEU A 12 3.16 -2.24 4.66
C LEU A 12 3.55 -3.50 3.90
N VAL A 13 3.44 -4.64 4.58
CA VAL A 13 3.68 -5.96 3.98
C VAL A 13 2.48 -6.85 4.24
N PHE A 14 1.97 -7.48 3.19
CA PHE A 14 0.94 -8.51 3.32
C PHE A 14 1.19 -9.66 2.34
N SER A 15 0.75 -10.86 2.73
CA SER A 15 0.90 -12.06 1.92
C SER A 15 -0.36 -12.41 1.18
N THR A 16 -0.21 -13.16 0.09
CA THR A 16 -1.32 -13.82 -0.58
C THR A 16 -1.95 -14.86 0.34
N LYS A 17 -3.19 -15.26 0.04
CA LYS A 17 -3.89 -16.27 0.83
C LYS A 17 -3.09 -17.58 0.86
N TYR A 18 -2.73 -18.03 2.07
CA TYR A 18 -1.87 -19.19 2.32
C TYR A 18 -0.47 -19.09 1.70
N ARG A 19 0.04 -17.89 1.43
CA ARG A 19 1.34 -17.66 0.74
C ARG A 19 1.46 -18.39 -0.59
N LYS A 20 0.35 -18.54 -1.31
CA LYS A 20 0.40 -19.09 -2.67
C LYS A 20 1.10 -18.08 -3.60
N PRO A 21 1.97 -18.52 -4.52
CA PRO A 21 2.66 -17.62 -5.46
C PRO A 21 1.69 -17.12 -6.54
N LEU A 22 0.82 -16.17 -6.19
CA LEU A 22 -0.25 -15.66 -7.03
C LEU A 22 0.09 -14.33 -7.72
N ILE A 23 1.10 -13.61 -7.25
CA ILE A 23 1.62 -12.40 -7.88
C ILE A 23 2.54 -12.83 -9.01
N ARG A 24 1.93 -13.17 -10.15
CA ARG A 24 2.64 -13.61 -11.36
C ARG A 24 3.00 -12.42 -12.23
N SER A 25 4.02 -12.58 -13.07
CA SER A 25 4.52 -11.52 -13.94
C SER A 25 3.45 -10.92 -14.87
N GLU A 26 2.42 -11.69 -15.22
CA GLU A 26 1.32 -11.22 -16.07
C GLU A 26 0.43 -10.17 -15.37
N ILE A 27 0.31 -10.24 -14.03
CA ILE A 27 -0.56 -9.33 -13.25
C ILE A 27 0.23 -8.33 -12.40
N GLU A 28 1.51 -8.57 -12.14
CA GLU A 28 2.33 -7.79 -11.20
C GLU A 28 2.29 -6.29 -11.50
N LYS A 29 2.54 -5.91 -12.76
CA LYS A 29 2.58 -4.51 -13.17
C LYS A 29 1.23 -3.81 -13.00
N GLU A 30 0.13 -4.49 -13.34
CA GLU A 30 -1.23 -3.95 -13.19
C GLU A 30 -1.60 -3.84 -11.71
N LEU A 31 -1.27 -4.85 -10.91
CA LEU A 31 -1.49 -4.85 -9.46
C LEU A 31 -0.77 -3.67 -8.80
N TYR A 32 0.51 -3.44 -9.14
CA TYR A 32 1.27 -2.33 -8.58
C TYR A 32 0.69 -0.97 -8.99
N ALA A 33 0.35 -0.81 -10.27
CA ALA A 33 -0.28 0.42 -10.76
C ALA A 33 -1.62 0.70 -10.07
N TYR A 34 -2.44 -0.34 -9.87
CA TYR A 34 -3.71 -0.23 -9.14
C TYR A 34 -3.50 0.23 -7.70
N ILE A 35 -2.55 -0.37 -6.98
CA ILE A 35 -2.24 0.00 -5.59
C ILE A 35 -1.74 1.44 -5.53
N VAL A 36 -0.81 1.84 -6.39
CA VAL A 36 -0.30 3.22 -6.44
C VAL A 36 -1.43 4.22 -6.69
N ALA A 37 -2.29 3.96 -7.67
CA ALA A 37 -3.45 4.81 -7.95
C ALA A 37 -4.44 4.87 -6.77
N LEU A 38 -4.64 3.74 -6.08
CA LEU A 38 -5.50 3.65 -4.90
C LEU A 38 -4.96 4.46 -3.72
N CYS A 39 -3.65 4.42 -3.46
CA CYS A 39 -3.02 5.20 -2.42
C CYS A 39 -3.07 6.71 -2.74
N ALA A 40 -2.81 7.08 -4.00
CA ALA A 40 -2.87 8.47 -4.46
C ALA A 40 -4.27 9.08 -4.27
N LYS A 41 -5.34 8.32 -4.55
CA LYS A 41 -6.73 8.74 -4.32
C LYS A 41 -7.08 8.99 -2.83
N ARG A 42 -6.21 8.59 -1.90
CA ARG A 42 -6.42 8.72 -0.44
C ARG A 42 -5.36 9.61 0.23
N ASP A 43 -4.71 10.48 -0.55
CA ASP A 43 -3.62 11.34 -0.07
C ASP A 43 -2.49 10.58 0.62
N CYS A 44 -2.27 9.33 0.20
CA CYS A 44 -1.24 8.45 0.73
C CYS A 44 -0.17 8.20 -0.35
N PRO A 45 0.74 9.13 -0.66
CA PRO A 45 1.67 8.93 -1.78
C PRO A 45 2.60 7.74 -1.52
N VAL A 46 2.74 6.88 -2.53
CA VAL A 46 3.66 5.72 -2.52
C VAL A 46 5.05 6.19 -2.92
N HIS A 47 6.05 5.82 -2.13
CA HIS A 47 7.47 6.04 -2.42
C HIS A 47 8.03 4.86 -3.20
N GLU A 48 7.73 3.64 -2.75
CA GLU A 48 8.17 2.40 -3.39
C GLU A 48 7.12 1.29 -3.28
N ILE A 49 7.06 0.44 -4.30
CA ILE A 49 6.24 -0.78 -4.32
C ILE A 49 7.03 -1.90 -4.98
N GLY A 50 6.93 -3.09 -4.41
CA GLY A 50 7.58 -4.30 -4.92
C GLY A 50 7.04 -5.52 -4.19
N GLY A 51 7.60 -6.68 -4.44
CA GLY A 51 7.11 -7.90 -3.82
C GLY A 51 7.80 -9.16 -4.30
N MET A 52 7.30 -10.26 -3.78
CA MET A 52 7.61 -11.62 -4.19
C MET A 52 6.30 -12.27 -4.66
N PRO A 53 6.36 -13.43 -5.34
CA PRO A 53 5.14 -14.08 -5.83
C PRO A 53 4.05 -14.33 -4.76
N ASP A 54 4.43 -14.45 -3.49
CA ASP A 54 3.53 -14.72 -2.36
C ASP A 54 3.28 -13.54 -1.42
N HIS A 55 3.89 -12.37 -1.61
CA HIS A 55 3.68 -11.20 -0.76
C HIS A 55 4.10 -9.87 -1.40
N LEU A 56 3.54 -8.77 -0.92
CA LEU A 56 3.75 -7.44 -1.49
C LEU A 56 4.26 -6.48 -0.40
N HIS A 57 5.19 -5.61 -0.77
CA HIS A 57 5.77 -4.54 0.02
C HIS A 57 5.35 -3.17 -0.55
N ILE A 58 4.85 -2.27 0.31
CA ILE A 58 4.49 -0.89 -0.05
C ILE A 58 5.13 0.05 0.95
N CYS A 59 5.91 1.01 0.49
CA CYS A 59 6.38 2.13 1.29
C CYS A 59 5.59 3.39 0.90
N PHE A 60 4.83 3.97 1.83
CA PHE A 60 4.01 5.14 1.54
C PHE A 60 3.90 6.09 2.74
N THR A 61 3.56 7.35 2.48
CA THR A 61 3.20 8.29 3.56
C THR A 61 1.72 8.14 3.90
N LEU A 62 1.42 7.86 5.17
CA LEU A 62 0.04 7.77 5.64
C LEU A 62 -0.58 9.16 5.80
N SER A 63 -1.73 9.38 5.18
CA SER A 63 -2.50 10.61 5.37
C SER A 63 -2.99 10.73 6.81
N ARG A 64 -3.04 11.96 7.31
CA ARG A 64 -3.48 12.29 8.67
C ARG A 64 -4.97 12.11 8.89
N THR A 65 -5.74 12.09 7.81
CA THR A 65 -7.21 11.99 7.83
C THR A 65 -7.71 10.59 7.48
N TYR A 66 -6.84 9.72 6.96
CA TYR A 66 -7.20 8.34 6.63
C TYR A 66 -6.65 7.37 7.68
N PRO A 67 -7.52 6.75 8.49
CA PRO A 67 -7.06 5.70 9.40
C PRO A 67 -6.63 4.46 8.62
N PHE A 68 -5.57 3.82 9.10
CA PHE A 68 -4.99 2.60 8.53
C PHE A 68 -6.03 1.47 8.34
N LEU A 69 -7.04 1.39 9.22
CA LEU A 69 -8.06 0.33 9.23
C LEU A 69 -8.93 0.26 7.95
N ILE A 70 -8.98 1.32 7.15
CA ILE A 70 -9.77 1.35 5.90
C ILE A 70 -9.15 0.47 4.80
N TRP A 71 -7.87 0.11 4.91
CA TRP A 71 -7.19 -0.75 3.93
C TRP A 71 -7.59 -2.23 4.01
N TRP A 72 -8.00 -2.73 5.19
CA TRP A 72 -8.20 -4.17 5.42
C TRP A 72 -9.66 -4.64 5.31
N LYS A 73 -10.64 -3.74 5.27
CA LYS A 73 -12.06 -4.08 5.43
C LYS A 73 -12.89 -4.23 4.14
N ARG A 74 -12.28 -4.49 2.98
CA ARG A 74 -13.03 -4.87 1.77
C ARG A 74 -12.46 -6.10 1.12
#